data_AF-A0A6V7LMT1-F1
#
_entry.id   AF-A0A6V7LMT1-F1
#
_cell.length_a   1.000
_cell.length_b   1.000
_cell.length_c   1.000
_cell.angle_alpha   90.00
_cell.angle_beta   90.00
_cell.angle_gamma   90.00
#
_symmetry.space_group_name_H-M   'P 1'
#
loop_
_entity.id
_entity.type
_entity.pdbx_description
1 polymer ?
#
loop_
_entity_poly.entity_id
_entity_poly.type
_entity_poly.pdbx_seq_one_letter_code
_entity_poly.pdbx_strand_id
1 'polypeptide(L)' 'QLTIADFALNTATMCLEAIGFSLSPWPHVERWYNDFKVNHPELWEIAAGGMKEISFFEKNPPDLSHMDHPIHPIRKLSK' A
#
# COMPACT_ATOMS: atom_id res chain seq x y z
N GLN A 1 22.26 -4.32 7.30
CA GLN A 1 21.63 -5.53 7.88
C GLN A 1 20.13 -5.27 7.96
N LEU A 2 19.31 -6.27 7.62
CA LEU A 2 17.85 -6.19 7.72
C LEU A 2 17.38 -6.25 9.19
N THR A 3 16.36 -5.48 9.54
CA THR A 3 15.76 -5.44 10.89
C THR A 3 14.23 -5.54 10.83
N ILE A 4 13.59 -5.70 12.00
CA ILE A 4 12.11 -5.72 12.07
C ILE A 4 11.45 -4.41 11.63
N ALA A 5 12.17 -3.29 11.71
CA ALA A 5 11.65 -1.99 11.28
C ALA A 5 11.43 -1.95 9.75
N ASP A 6 12.27 -2.66 9.00
CA ASP A 6 12.19 -2.70 7.54
C ASP A 6 10.86 -3.29 7.05
N PHE A 7 10.26 -4.24 7.78
CA PHE A 7 8.99 -4.87 7.37
C PHE A 7 7.82 -3.87 7.36
N ALA A 8 7.68 -3.09 8.43
CA ALA A 8 6.62 -2.09 8.52
C ALA A 8 6.84 -0.96 7.50
N LEU A 9 8.09 -0.51 7.34
CA LEU A 9 8.43 0.53 6.38
C LEU A 9 8.25 0.06 4.93
N ASN A 10 8.61 -1.19 4.62
CA ASN A 10 8.53 -1.74 3.27
C ASN A 10 7.08 -1.89 2.84
N THR A 11 6.23 -2.43 3.72
CA THR A 11 4.79 -2.56 3.45
C THR A 11 4.09 -1.21 3.32
N ALA A 12 4.45 -0.21 4.14
CA ALA A 12 3.95 1.16 3.97
C ALA A 12 4.39 1.79 2.63
N THR A 13 5.65 1.57 2.24
CA THR A 13 6.19 2.06 0.95
C THR A 13 5.54 1.34 -0.24
N MET A 14 5.24 0.05 -0.10
CA MET A 14 4.51 -0.73 -1.10
C MET A 14 3.14 -0.14 -1.40
N CYS A 15 2.42 0.37 -0.40
CA CYS A 15 1.14 1.05 -0.63
C CYS A 15 1.28 2.28 -1.56
N LEU A 16 2.43 2.98 -1.52
CA LEU A 16 2.72 4.09 -2.43
C LEU A 16 2.92 3.58 -3.87
N GLU A 17 3.68 2.50 -4.03
CA GLU A 17 3.86 1.87 -5.34
C GLU A 17 2.53 1.33 -5.90
N ALA A 18 1.68 0.75 -5.04
CA ALA A 18 0.40 0.16 -5.43
C ALA A 18 -0.55 1.16 -6.11
N ILE A 19 -0.42 2.45 -5.77
CA ILE A 19 -1.19 3.56 -6.34
C ILE A 19 -0.40 4.36 -7.40
N GLY A 20 0.79 3.89 -7.81
CA GLY A 20 1.62 4.53 -8.84
C GLY A 20 2.38 5.78 -8.39
N PHE A 21 2.56 6.00 -7.08
CA PHE A 21 3.36 7.10 -6.57
C PHE A 21 4.85 6.88 -6.86
N SER A 22 5.53 7.89 -7.43
CA SER A 22 6.95 7.79 -7.78
C SER A 22 7.86 8.07 -6.58
N LEU A 23 8.82 7.16 -6.34
CA LEU A 23 9.87 7.32 -5.33
C LEU A 23 11.12 8.04 -5.85
N SER A 24 11.15 8.45 -7.12
CA SER A 24 12.32 9.06 -7.76
C SER A 24 12.94 10.27 -7.03
N PRO A 25 12.18 11.12 -6.30
CA PRO A 25 12.79 12.19 -5.50
C PRO A 25 13.60 11.71 -4.29
N TRP A 26 13.46 10.44 -3.89
CA TRP A 26 14.11 9.82 -2.73
C TRP A 26 14.96 8.62 -3.17
N PRO A 27 16.12 8.84 -3.82
CA PRO A 27 16.91 7.77 -4.44
C PRO A 27 17.39 6.71 -3.44
N HIS A 28 17.64 7.10 -2.18
CA HIS A 28 18.00 6.14 -1.13
C HIS A 28 16.84 5.25 -0.70
N VAL A 29 15.61 5.79 -0.67
CA VAL A 29 14.40 5.03 -0.35
C VAL A 29 14.05 4.11 -1.51
N GLU A 30 14.07 4.63 -2.75
CA GLU A 30 13.83 3.84 -3.96
C GLU A 30 14.82 2.67 -4.05
N ARG A 31 16.11 2.93 -3.83
CA ARG A 31 17.14 1.88 -3.81
C ARG A 31 16.90 0.87 -2.69
N TRP A 32 16.72 1.31 -1.44
CA TRP A 32 16.48 0.41 -0.30
C TRP A 32 15.25 -0.48 -0.54
N TYR A 33 14.18 0.10 -1.07
CA TYR A 33 12.94 -0.60 -1.37
C TYR A 33 13.13 -1.66 -2.47
N ASN A 34 13.81 -1.31 -3.57
CA ASN A 34 14.11 -2.25 -4.64
C ASN A 34 15.12 -3.33 -4.23
N ASP A 35 16.15 -2.96 -3.46
CA ASP A 35 17.13 -3.89 -2.90
C ASP A 35 16.44 -4.91 -1.97
N PHE A 36 15.40 -4.51 -1.21
CA PHE A 36 14.62 -5.45 -0.40
C PHE A 36 13.92 -6.52 -1.26
N LYS A 37 13.32 -6.14 -2.39
CA LYS A 37 12.63 -7.08 -3.31
C LYS A 37 13.59 -8.12 -3.88
N VAL A 38 14.82 -7.70 -4.23
CA VAL A 38 15.83 -8.56 -4.86
C VAL A 38 16.53 -9.44 -3.82
N ASN A 39 16.87 -8.89 -2.66
CA ASN A 39 17.68 -9.59 -1.66
C ASN A 39 16.85 -10.48 -0.72
N HIS A 40 15.55 -10.21 -0.59
CA HIS A 40 14.62 -10.95 0.28
C HIS A 40 13.33 -11.33 -0.46
N PRO A 41 13.42 -12.03 -1.62
CA PRO A 41 12.27 -12.30 -2.48
C PRO A 41 11.16 -13.07 -1.75
N GLU A 42 11.50 -14.01 -0.88
CA GLU A 42 10.54 -14.79 -0.10
C GLU A 42 9.72 -13.94 0.87
N LEU A 43 10.30 -12.87 1.42
CA LEU A 43 9.59 -11.91 2.28
C LEU A 43 8.78 -10.93 1.43
N TRP A 44 9.33 -10.52 0.28
CA TRP A 44 8.64 -9.65 -0.66
C TRP A 44 7.38 -10.30 -1.26
N GLU A 45 7.37 -11.60 -1.54
CA GLU A 45 6.19 -12.30 -2.08
C GLU A 45 4.93 -12.11 -1.22
N ILE A 46 5.10 -12.01 0.12
CA ILE A 46 3.99 -11.72 1.04
C ILE A 46 3.42 -10.32 0.78
N ALA A 47 4.30 -9.32 0.69
CA ALA A 47 3.90 -7.95 0.41
C ALA A 47 3.35 -7.78 -1.02
N ALA A 48 3.89 -8.49 -1.99
CA ALA A 48 3.44 -8.48 -3.39
C ALA A 48 2.01 -9.02 -3.54
N GLY A 49 1.64 -10.05 -2.77
CA GLY A 49 0.26 -10.53 -2.68
C GLY A 49 -0.71 -9.42 -2.25
N GLY A 50 -0.38 -8.73 -1.15
CA GLY A 50 -1.16 -7.58 -0.67
C GLY A 50 -1.17 -6.41 -1.66
N MET A 51 -0.05 -6.12 -2.29
CA MET A 51 0.07 -5.07 -3.31
C MET A 51 -0.91 -5.30 -4.48
N LYS A 52 -1.03 -6.54 -4.94
CA LYS A 52 -1.95 -6.90 -6.02
C LYS A 52 -3.40 -6.59 -5.67
N GLU A 53 -3.82 -6.90 -4.44
CA GLU A 53 -5.18 -6.58 -3.95
C GLU A 53 -5.39 -5.07 -3.82
N ILE A 54 -4.44 -4.36 -3.22
CA ILE A 54 -4.52 -2.90 -3.05
C ILE A 54 -4.60 -2.21 -4.43
N SER A 55 -3.74 -2.59 -5.38
CA SER A 55 -3.79 -2.08 -6.75
C SER A 55 -5.09 -2.45 -7.47
N PHE A 56 -5.72 -3.58 -7.15
CA PHE A 56 -7.03 -3.92 -7.67
C PHE A 56 -8.11 -2.99 -7.11
N PHE A 57 -8.14 -2.76 -5.80
CA PHE A 57 -9.15 -1.89 -5.17
C PHE A 57 -8.98 -0.41 -5.52
N GLU A 58 -7.75 0.05 -5.75
CA GLU A 58 -7.50 1.41 -6.25
C GLU A 58 -8.17 1.64 -7.60
N LYS A 59 -8.08 0.66 -8.51
CA LYS A 59 -8.71 0.69 -9.83
C LYS A 59 -10.19 0.32 -9.82
N ASN A 60 -10.64 -0.41 -8.80
CA ASN A 60 -11.98 -0.97 -8.66
C ASN A 60 -12.50 -0.69 -7.24
N PRO A 61 -12.77 0.58 -6.89
CA PRO A 61 -13.27 0.91 -5.57
C PRO A 61 -14.61 0.19 -5.33
N PRO A 62 -14.79 -0.50 -4.19
CA PRO A 62 -16.04 -1.18 -3.89
C PRO A 62 -17.17 -0.16 -3.72
N ASP A 63 -18.41 -0.56 -4.05
CA ASP A 63 -19.57 0.25 -3.70
C ASP A 63 -19.78 0.21 -2.18
N LEU A 64 -19.62 1.37 -1.55
CA LEU A 64 -19.79 1.55 -0.11
C LEU A 64 -21.11 2.27 0.22
N SER A 65 -22.00 2.51 -0.75
CA SER A 65 -23.25 3.27 -0.56
C SER A 65 -24.18 2.67 0.51
N HIS A 66 -24.03 1.38 0.82
CA HIS A 66 -24.79 0.66 1.84
C HIS A 66 -24.08 0.53 3.19
N MET A 67 -22.85 1.03 3.31
CA MET A 67 -22.05 0.93 4.53
C MET A 67 -22.55 1.94 5.58
N ASP A 68 -23.14 1.43 6.67
CA ASP A 68 -23.54 2.24 7.82
C ASP A 68 -22.35 2.43 8.77
N HIS A 69 -21.50 3.40 8.45
CA HIS A 69 -20.28 3.69 9.21
C HIS A 69 -20.23 5.16 9.69
N PRO A 70 -19.83 5.46 10.93
CA PRO A 70 -19.87 6.81 11.50
C PRO A 70 -19.10 7.90 10.73
N ILE A 71 -18.10 7.49 9.94
CA ILE A 71 -17.28 8.37 9.08
C ILE A 71 -17.53 8.16 7.58
N HIS A 72 -18.60 7.46 7.19
CA HIS A 72 -18.96 7.32 5.78
C HIS A 72 -19.30 8.71 5.19
N PRO A 73 -18.72 9.12 4.04
CA PRO A 73 -18.85 10.48 3.52
C PRO A 73 -20.29 10.89 3.19
N ILE A 74 -21.18 9.91 2.98
CA ILE A 74 -22.63 10.16 2.89
C ILE A 74 -23.21 10.27 4.31
N ARG A 75 -22.98 11.40 4.97
CA ARG A 75 -23.87 11.81 6.08
C ARG A 75 -25.25 12.01 5.46
N LYS A 76 -26.24 11.22 5.88
CA LYS A 76 -27.64 11.61 5.69
C LYS A 76 -27.79 12.98 6.36
N LEU A 77 -27.93 14.03 5.56
CA LEU A 77 -28.41 15.32 6.06
C LEU A 77 -29.77 15.02 6.70
N SER A 78 -29.83 15.03 8.03
CA SER A 78 -31.12 14.96 8.73
C SER A 78 -31.96 16.12 8.20
N LYS A 79 -33.13 15.80 7.63
CA LYS A 79 -34.20 16.79 7.47
C LYS A 79 -34.68 17.27 8.83
#